data_AF-A0A016SE54-F1
#
_entry.id   AF-A0A016SE54-F1
#
_cell.length_a   1.000
_cell.length_b   1.000
_cell.length_c   1.000
_cell.angle_alpha   90.00
_cell.angle_beta   90.00
_cell.angle_gamma   90.00
#
_symmetry.space_group_name_H-M   'P 1'
#
loop_
_entity.id
_entity.type
_entity.pdbx_description
1 polymer ?
#
loop_
_entity_poly.entity_id
_entity_poly.type
_entity_poly.pdbx_seq_one_letter_code
_entity_poly.pdbx_strand_id
1 'polypeptide(L)'
;MDFHTYLLQIDGEFQQWSTVTQGVVLGAFFYGYILTQIPGGFLAHHYGGKNVFLAGIFGTAVFTLLTPPLAKIGYGVLVFARFAEGLLEGVTYPAMHVMWSHWAPVLEKTKLATFAFSGSYFGTVISIPLSAVIGQALGWPFIFYFFGLLGLLWCLIWARRVSDFPATDPHITTEELTLLQRDAVGHTHYVARMQPKQRDTSSRNPSSITFQLLLFSPQLLLKGKVWAEIRLLDFY
;
A
#
# COMPACT_ATOMS: atom_id res chain seq x y z
N MET A 1 23.42 -4.27 24.51
CA MET A 1 22.25 -4.42 25.40
C MET A 1 21.58 -5.72 25.01
N ASP A 2 21.41 -6.64 25.96
CA ASP A 2 20.75 -7.93 25.74
C ASP A 2 19.22 -7.77 25.77
N PHE A 3 18.51 -8.71 25.13
CA PHE A 3 17.07 -8.63 24.88
C PHE A 3 16.24 -8.44 26.18
N HIS A 4 16.63 -9.10 27.27
CA HIS A 4 15.95 -8.98 28.55
C HIS A 4 16.06 -7.56 29.13
N THR A 5 17.22 -6.92 29.02
CA THR A 5 17.41 -5.54 29.49
C THR A 5 16.62 -4.55 28.63
N TYR A 6 16.49 -4.82 27.32
CA TYR A 6 15.67 -3.99 26.43
C TYR A 6 14.18 -4.00 26.81
N LEU A 7 13.64 -5.19 27.13
CA LEU A 7 12.25 -5.32 27.59
C LEU A 7 12.03 -4.54 28.89
N LEU A 8 12.94 -4.67 29.85
CA LEU A 8 12.86 -3.95 31.12
C LEU A 8 12.89 -2.42 30.95
N GLN A 9 13.63 -1.92 29.97
CA GLN A 9 13.68 -0.48 29.69
C GLN A 9 12.36 0.04 29.09
N ILE A 10 11.75 -0.71 28.18
CA ILE A 10 10.42 -0.36 27.63
C ILE A 10 9.36 -0.43 28.72
N ASP A 11 9.38 -1.49 29.52
CA ASP A 11 8.45 -1.67 30.64
C ASP A 11 8.62 -0.54 31.66
N GLY A 12 9.83 -0.02 31.87
CA GLY A 12 10.11 1.13 32.73
C GLY A 12 9.60 2.46 32.18
N GLU A 13 9.73 2.71 30.87
CA GLU A 13 9.23 3.95 30.25
C GLU A 13 7.69 4.02 30.19
N PHE A 14 7.03 2.87 30.04
CA PHE A 14 5.56 2.77 29.93
C PHE A 14 4.88 2.15 31.15
N GLN A 15 5.58 2.04 32.28
CA GLN A 15 5.06 1.41 33.51
C GLN A 15 3.81 2.08 34.07
N GLN A 16 3.57 3.35 33.68
CA GLN A 16 2.39 4.13 34.04
C GLN A 16 1.15 3.81 33.17
N TRP A 17 1.30 3.07 32.07
CA TRP A 17 0.22 2.82 31.11
C TRP A 17 -0.36 1.43 31.33
N SER A 18 -1.63 1.39 31.74
CA SER A 18 -2.35 0.14 31.88
C SER A 18 -2.51 -0.58 30.54
N THR A 19 -2.72 -1.89 30.55
CA THR A 19 -3.06 -2.68 29.36
C THR A 19 -4.29 -2.14 28.63
N VAL A 20 -5.26 -1.60 29.38
CA VAL A 20 -6.44 -0.91 28.83
C VAL A 20 -6.02 0.34 28.05
N THR A 21 -5.13 1.15 28.61
CA THR A 21 -4.59 2.36 27.97
C THR A 21 -3.89 2.03 26.66
N GLN A 22 -3.04 1.00 26.64
CA GLN A 22 -2.37 0.54 25.42
C GLN A 22 -3.38 0.05 24.37
N GLY A 23 -4.41 -0.68 24.80
CA GLY A 23 -5.50 -1.12 23.94
C GLY A 23 -6.28 0.05 23.31
N VAL A 24 -6.52 1.12 24.06
CA VAL A 24 -7.18 2.32 23.52
C VAL A 24 -6.30 3.03 22.49
N VAL A 25 -5.00 3.17 22.74
CA VAL A 25 -4.05 3.75 21.76
C VAL A 25 -4.06 2.95 20.46
N LEU A 26 -4.01 1.62 20.55
CA LEU A 26 -4.05 0.73 19.38
C LEU A 26 -5.40 0.79 18.66
N GLY A 27 -6.51 0.80 19.42
CA GLY A 27 -7.87 0.83 18.88
C GLY A 27 -8.22 2.15 18.19
N ALA A 28 -7.67 3.28 18.66
CA ALA A 28 -7.92 4.61 18.09
C ALA A 28 -7.62 4.67 16.58
N PHE A 29 -6.56 3.98 16.15
CA PHE A 29 -6.24 3.83 14.73
C PHE A 29 -7.39 3.21 13.93
N PHE A 30 -7.96 2.10 14.41
CA PHE A 30 -9.03 1.40 13.69
C PHE A 30 -10.32 2.20 13.61
N TYR A 31 -10.64 3.00 14.64
CA TYR A 31 -11.79 3.91 14.59
C TYR A 31 -11.65 4.97 13.50
N GLY A 32 -10.47 5.57 13.37
CA GLY A 32 -10.19 6.51 12.27
C GLY A 32 -10.26 5.82 10.92
N TYR A 33 -9.63 4.65 10.81
CA TYR A 33 -9.55 3.87 9.58
C TYR A 33 -10.92 3.50 9.01
N ILE A 34 -11.85 3.04 9.83
CA ILE A 34 -13.20 2.66 9.36
C ILE A 34 -13.99 3.88 8.89
N LEU A 35 -13.83 5.03 9.54
CA LEU A 35 -14.61 6.24 9.27
C LEU A 35 -14.34 6.78 7.86
N THR A 36 -13.12 6.64 7.34
CA THR A 36 -12.71 7.21 6.05
C THR A 36 -12.81 6.26 4.87
N GLN A 37 -13.18 4.98 5.06
CA GLN A 37 -13.32 4.02 3.96
C GLN A 37 -14.37 4.45 2.93
N ILE A 38 -15.59 4.78 3.37
CA ILE A 38 -16.67 5.20 2.46
C ILE A 38 -16.38 6.60 1.86
N PRO A 39 -16.05 7.63 2.66
CA PRO A 39 -15.71 8.95 2.11
C PRO A 39 -14.47 8.93 1.22
N GLY A 40 -13.48 8.10 1.53
CA GLY A 40 -12.23 7.97 0.79
C GLY A 40 -12.44 7.50 -0.65
N GLY A 41 -13.37 6.56 -0.88
CA GLY A 41 -13.75 6.13 -2.22
C GLY A 41 -14.39 7.26 -3.05
N PHE A 42 -15.29 8.03 -2.42
CA PHE A 42 -15.91 9.20 -3.06
C PHE A 42 -14.86 10.27 -3.41
N LEU A 43 -13.96 10.59 -2.47
CA LEU A 43 -12.88 11.53 -2.70
C LEU A 43 -11.95 11.07 -3.83
N ALA A 44 -11.58 9.79 -3.85
CA ALA A 44 -10.70 9.24 -4.89
C ALA A 44 -11.32 9.31 -6.29
N HIS A 45 -12.64 9.11 -6.40
CA HIS A 45 -13.34 9.21 -7.67
C HIS A 45 -13.40 10.66 -8.19
N HIS A 46 -13.55 11.65 -7.31
CA HIS A 46 -13.66 13.07 -7.70
C HIS A 46 -12.32 13.79 -7.84
N TYR A 47 -11.35 13.51 -6.96
CA TYR A 47 -10.07 14.23 -6.89
C TYR A 47 -8.88 13.45 -7.48
N GLY A 48 -9.12 12.23 -7.98
CA GLY A 48 -8.11 11.34 -8.54
C GLY A 48 -7.54 10.37 -7.51
N GLY A 49 -7.48 9.09 -7.88
CA GLY A 49 -7.02 8.03 -6.99
C GLY A 49 -5.55 8.19 -6.57
N LYS A 50 -4.67 8.63 -7.46
CA LYS A 50 -3.24 8.89 -7.19
C LYS A 50 -3.08 9.92 -6.08
N ASN A 51 -3.77 11.05 -6.18
CA ASN A 51 -3.60 12.17 -5.26
C ASN A 51 -4.17 11.84 -3.88
N VAL A 52 -5.35 11.19 -3.82
CA VAL A 52 -5.95 10.74 -2.55
C VAL A 52 -5.10 9.66 -1.89
N PHE A 53 -4.59 8.70 -2.67
CA PHE A 53 -3.67 7.67 -2.18
C PHE A 53 -2.38 8.29 -1.62
N LEU A 54 -1.76 9.20 -2.38
CA LEU A 54 -0.55 9.90 -1.97
C LEU A 54 -0.75 10.73 -0.71
N ALA A 55 -1.86 11.49 -0.63
CA ALA A 55 -2.17 12.32 0.54
C ALA A 55 -2.38 11.46 1.80
N GLY A 56 -3.05 10.30 1.65
CA GLY A 56 -3.23 9.33 2.73
C GLY A 56 -1.89 8.81 3.26
N ILE A 57 -1.08 8.19 2.41
CA ILE A 57 0.22 7.62 2.81
C ILE A 57 1.19 8.68 3.33
N PHE A 58 1.24 9.86 2.69
CA PHE A 58 2.07 10.98 3.15
C PHE A 58 1.67 11.42 4.55
N GLY A 59 0.35 11.59 4.77
CA GLY A 59 -0.19 11.94 6.06
C GLY A 59 0.12 10.90 7.13
N THR A 60 -0.13 9.62 6.85
CA THR A 60 0.21 8.51 7.76
C THR A 60 1.71 8.50 8.09
N ALA A 61 2.58 8.69 7.10
CA ALA A 61 4.03 8.72 7.32
C ALA A 61 4.47 9.90 8.20
N VAL A 62 3.89 11.09 8.02
CA VAL A 62 4.16 12.25 8.87
C VAL A 62 3.74 11.98 10.32
N PHE A 63 2.53 11.48 10.57
CA PHE A 63 2.12 11.16 11.93
C PHE A 63 2.92 10.01 12.55
N THR A 64 3.36 9.04 11.74
CA THR A 64 4.28 7.99 12.17
C THR A 64 5.59 8.61 12.69
N LEU A 65 6.17 9.58 11.97
CA LEU A 65 7.36 10.31 12.44
C LEU A 65 7.13 11.13 13.70
N LEU A 66 5.92 11.69 13.85
CA LEU A 66 5.55 12.48 15.03
C LEU A 66 5.21 11.60 16.24
N THR A 67 4.98 10.30 16.06
CA THR A 67 4.55 9.42 17.15
C THR A 67 5.50 9.43 18.36
N PRO A 68 6.83 9.28 18.21
CA PRO A 68 7.72 9.27 19.37
C PRO A 68 7.70 10.55 20.22
N PRO A 69 7.77 11.78 19.65
CA PRO A 69 7.63 12.98 20.47
C PRO A 69 6.23 13.14 21.04
N LEU A 70 5.16 12.78 20.31
CA LEU A 70 3.79 12.88 20.82
C LEU A 70 3.52 11.93 21.98
N ALA A 71 4.11 10.73 21.96
CA ALA A 71 4.04 9.77 23.07
C ALA A 71 4.64 10.33 24.37
N LYS A 72 5.68 11.17 24.28
CA LYS A 72 6.32 11.81 25.43
C LYS A 72 5.52 12.98 26.00
N ILE A 73 4.67 13.62 25.18
CA ILE A 73 3.82 14.75 25.61
C ILE A 73 2.66 14.24 26.46
N GLY A 74 2.03 13.15 26.05
CA GLY A 74 0.99 12.51 26.85
C GLY A 74 0.07 11.59 26.08
N TYR A 75 -0.60 10.72 26.83
CA TYR A 75 -1.50 9.70 26.32
C TYR A 75 -2.59 10.23 25.39
N GLY A 76 -3.30 11.31 25.78
CA GLY A 76 -4.40 11.86 24.97
C GLY A 76 -3.96 12.36 23.60
N VAL A 77 -2.76 12.96 23.53
CA VAL A 77 -2.17 13.45 22.27
C VAL A 77 -1.77 12.27 21.38
N LEU A 78 -1.23 11.20 21.97
CA LEU A 78 -0.92 9.98 21.21
C LEU A 78 -2.18 9.30 20.67
N VAL A 79 -3.28 9.24 21.44
CA VAL A 79 -4.57 8.71 20.97
C VAL A 79 -5.09 9.51 19.78
N PHE A 80 -5.02 10.84 19.84
CA PHE A 80 -5.40 11.70 18.72
C PHE A 80 -4.52 11.44 17.49
N ALA A 81 -3.21 11.33 17.67
CA ALA A 81 -2.27 11.04 16.58
C ALA A 81 -2.58 9.68 15.92
N ARG A 82 -2.84 8.65 16.71
CA ARG A 82 -3.25 7.32 16.22
C ARG A 82 -4.56 7.35 15.45
N PHE A 83 -5.54 8.10 15.95
CA PHE A 83 -6.80 8.30 15.25
C PHE A 83 -6.60 9.03 13.91
N ALA A 84 -5.76 10.07 13.88
CA ALA A 84 -5.43 10.79 12.66
C ALA A 84 -4.67 9.93 11.65
N GLU A 85 -3.71 9.11 12.09
CA GLU A 85 -3.07 8.08 11.25
C GLU A 85 -4.12 7.15 10.64
N GLY A 86 -5.05 6.65 11.46
CA GLY A 86 -6.15 5.80 10.99
C GLY A 86 -6.99 6.48 9.92
N LEU A 87 -7.42 7.72 10.14
CA LEU A 87 -8.21 8.48 9.16
C LEU A 87 -7.49 8.61 7.81
N LEU A 88 -6.21 8.92 7.84
CA LEU A 88 -5.39 9.13 6.63
C LEU A 88 -5.08 7.80 5.92
N GLU A 89 -4.88 6.74 6.69
CA GLU A 89 -4.64 5.41 6.13
C GLU A 89 -5.92 4.78 5.56
N GLY A 90 -7.09 5.09 6.12
CA GLY A 90 -8.37 4.50 5.69
C GLY A 90 -8.80 4.84 4.26
N VAL A 91 -8.23 5.89 3.64
CA VAL A 91 -8.55 6.26 2.24
C VAL A 91 -7.73 5.47 1.20
N THR A 92 -6.69 4.74 1.62
CA THR A 92 -5.70 4.13 0.71
C THR A 92 -6.30 2.99 -0.12
N TYR A 93 -6.99 2.04 0.50
CA TYR A 93 -7.61 0.92 -0.22
C TYR A 93 -8.72 1.36 -1.19
N PRO A 94 -9.67 2.25 -0.81
CA PRO A 94 -10.65 2.77 -1.75
C PRO A 94 -9.99 3.49 -2.95
N ALA A 95 -8.99 4.35 -2.69
CA ALA A 95 -8.26 5.04 -3.74
C ALA A 95 -7.54 4.08 -4.70
N MET A 96 -6.96 3.01 -4.16
CA MET A 96 -6.30 1.97 -4.94
C MET A 96 -7.30 1.24 -5.86
N HIS A 97 -8.51 0.94 -5.39
CA HIS A 97 -9.54 0.32 -6.22
C HIS A 97 -10.02 1.24 -7.35
N VAL A 98 -10.11 2.55 -7.10
CA VAL A 98 -10.40 3.56 -8.14
C VAL A 98 -9.26 3.64 -9.15
N MET A 99 -8.00 3.54 -8.73
CA MET A 99 -6.89 3.49 -9.69
C MET A 99 -6.95 2.25 -10.57
N TRP A 100 -7.21 1.08 -9.99
CA TRP A 100 -7.36 -0.16 -10.77
C TRP A 100 -8.54 -0.13 -11.72
N SER A 101 -9.60 0.64 -11.46
CA SER A 101 -10.69 0.75 -12.45
C SER A 101 -10.27 1.45 -13.74
N HIS A 102 -9.22 2.26 -13.71
CA HIS A 102 -8.69 2.94 -14.89
C HIS A 102 -7.52 2.18 -15.53
N TRP A 103 -6.69 1.53 -14.72
CA TRP A 103 -5.42 0.95 -15.15
C TRP A 103 -5.44 -0.55 -15.42
N ALA A 104 -6.45 -1.28 -14.96
CA ALA A 104 -6.51 -2.72 -15.10
C ALA A 104 -7.47 -3.16 -16.23
N PRO A 105 -7.03 -3.99 -17.17
CA PRO A 105 -7.95 -4.73 -18.05
C PRO A 105 -8.89 -5.59 -17.19
N VAL A 106 -10.17 -5.66 -17.55
CA VAL A 106 -11.18 -6.24 -16.66
C VAL A 106 -10.93 -7.71 -16.31
N LEU A 107 -10.40 -8.48 -17.27
CA LEU A 107 -10.04 -9.89 -17.08
C LEU A 107 -8.78 -10.10 -16.23
N GLU A 108 -7.92 -9.09 -16.12
CA GLU A 108 -6.65 -9.17 -15.36
C GLU A 108 -6.73 -8.42 -14.02
N LYS A 109 -7.79 -7.65 -13.78
CA LYS A 109 -7.99 -6.82 -12.58
C LYS A 109 -7.83 -7.57 -11.26
N THR A 110 -8.42 -8.75 -11.13
CA THR A 110 -8.29 -9.56 -9.91
C THR A 110 -6.85 -10.04 -9.69
N LYS A 111 -6.11 -10.35 -10.76
CA LYS A 111 -4.70 -10.76 -10.65
C LYS A 111 -3.84 -9.62 -10.16
N LEU A 112 -4.07 -8.40 -10.69
CA LEU A 112 -3.37 -7.19 -10.26
C LEU A 112 -3.67 -6.86 -8.79
N ALA A 113 -4.94 -6.97 -8.38
CA ALA A 113 -5.36 -6.76 -7.01
C ALA A 113 -4.69 -7.76 -6.05
N THR A 114 -4.76 -9.06 -6.35
CA THR A 114 -4.11 -10.11 -5.52
C THR A 114 -2.60 -9.90 -5.43
N PHE A 115 -1.96 -9.52 -6.53
CA PHE A 115 -0.52 -9.21 -6.53
C PHE A 115 -0.21 -8.01 -5.61
N ALA A 116 -0.96 -6.92 -5.70
CA ALA A 116 -0.77 -5.76 -4.84
C ALA A 116 -1.02 -6.07 -3.35
N PHE A 117 -2.07 -6.84 -3.04
CA PHE A 117 -2.33 -7.28 -1.66
C PHE A 117 -1.22 -8.19 -1.11
N SER A 118 -0.59 -9.02 -1.96
CA SER A 118 0.55 -9.84 -1.54
C SER A 118 1.71 -8.99 -1.00
N GLY A 119 1.91 -7.80 -1.57
CA GLY A 119 2.89 -6.82 -1.09
C GLY A 119 2.63 -6.33 0.34
N SER A 120 1.36 -6.23 0.76
CA SER A 120 1.00 -5.85 2.14
C SER A 120 1.45 -6.91 3.14
N TYR A 121 1.13 -8.18 2.88
CA TYR A 121 1.57 -9.30 3.73
C TYR A 121 3.09 -9.42 3.74
N PHE A 122 3.71 -9.26 2.57
CA PHE A 122 5.15 -9.30 2.43
C PHE A 122 5.83 -8.20 3.27
N GLY A 123 5.31 -6.98 3.19
CA GLY A 123 5.76 -5.85 4.00
C GLY A 123 5.69 -6.15 5.49
N THR A 124 4.58 -6.72 5.97
CA THR A 124 4.42 -7.12 7.38
C THR A 124 5.45 -8.16 7.81
N VAL A 125 5.72 -9.16 6.96
CA VAL A 125 6.69 -10.23 7.27
C VAL A 125 8.12 -9.69 7.43
N ILE A 126 8.51 -8.68 6.63
CA ILE A 126 9.81 -8.01 6.83
C ILE A 126 9.77 -7.03 7.99
N SER A 127 8.69 -6.25 8.12
CA SER A 127 8.66 -5.12 9.04
C SER A 127 8.74 -5.56 10.50
N ILE A 128 8.14 -6.70 10.86
CA ILE A 128 8.17 -7.24 12.23
C ILE A 128 9.60 -7.54 12.71
N PRO A 129 10.39 -8.42 12.06
CA PRO A 129 11.76 -8.70 12.49
C PRO A 129 12.66 -7.46 12.36
N LEU A 130 12.46 -6.64 11.33
CA LEU A 130 13.24 -5.41 11.17
C LEU A 130 12.98 -4.43 12.33
N SER A 131 11.73 -4.28 12.76
CA SER A 131 11.36 -3.48 13.93
C SER A 131 12.03 -4.00 15.20
N ALA A 132 12.09 -5.32 15.38
CA ALA A 132 12.77 -5.92 16.52
C ALA A 132 14.27 -5.62 16.54
N VAL A 133 14.94 -5.72 15.39
CA VAL A 133 16.38 -5.40 15.27
C VAL A 133 16.65 -3.92 15.52
N ILE A 134 15.87 -3.02 14.89
CA ILE A 134 16.01 -1.57 15.07
C ILE A 134 15.73 -1.18 16.53
N GLY A 135 14.67 -1.73 17.11
CA GLY A 135 14.30 -1.49 18.50
C GLY A 135 15.43 -1.86 19.46
N GLN A 136 16.00 -3.06 19.31
CA GLN A 136 17.09 -3.53 20.18
C GLN A 136 18.38 -2.71 20.03
N ALA A 137 18.70 -2.27 18.80
CA ALA A 137 19.96 -1.58 18.51
C ALA A 137 19.91 -0.07 18.81
N LEU A 138 18.79 0.59 18.48
CA LEU A 138 18.66 2.05 18.49
C LEU A 138 17.56 2.56 19.43
N GLY A 139 16.67 1.68 19.89
CA GLY A 139 15.50 2.01 20.70
C GLY A 139 14.20 2.11 19.91
N TRP A 140 13.08 1.99 20.60
CA TRP A 140 11.74 1.99 20.00
C TRP A 140 11.40 3.24 19.15
N PRO A 141 11.87 4.48 19.46
CA PRO A 141 11.55 5.65 18.63
C PRO A 141 12.06 5.53 17.20
N PHE A 142 13.20 4.86 17.00
CA PHE A 142 13.84 4.73 15.69
C PHE A 142 13.06 3.81 14.74
N ILE A 143 12.20 2.94 15.26
CA ILE A 143 11.28 2.14 14.44
C ILE A 143 10.35 3.08 13.67
N PHE A 144 9.74 4.03 14.38
CA PHE A 144 8.84 5.04 13.79
C PHE A 144 9.57 5.95 12.81
N TYR A 145 10.79 6.40 13.16
CA TYR A 145 11.59 7.22 12.25
C TYR A 145 11.98 6.50 10.97
N PHE A 146 12.38 5.23 11.07
CA PHE A 146 12.77 4.43 9.92
C PHE A 146 11.58 4.21 8.96
N PHE A 147 10.45 3.71 9.45
CA PHE A 147 9.28 3.44 8.60
C PHE A 147 8.61 4.72 8.10
N GLY A 148 8.56 5.78 8.91
CA GLY A 148 8.04 7.07 8.50
C GLY A 148 8.88 7.71 7.37
N LEU A 149 10.21 7.70 7.49
CA LEU A 149 11.08 8.21 6.43
C LEU A 149 11.00 7.35 5.17
N LEU A 150 10.96 6.02 5.31
CA LEU A 150 10.79 5.12 4.18
C LEU A 150 9.45 5.38 3.45
N GLY A 151 8.37 5.61 4.20
CA GLY A 151 7.07 6.00 3.66
C GLY A 151 7.09 7.35 2.93
N LEU A 152 7.81 8.34 3.45
CA LEU A 152 7.98 9.63 2.76
C LEU A 152 8.80 9.50 1.47
N LEU A 153 9.89 8.74 1.50
CA LEU A 153 10.67 8.43 0.30
C LEU A 153 9.80 7.71 -0.74
N TRP A 154 8.97 6.78 -0.29
CA TRP A 154 7.99 6.10 -1.12
C TRP A 154 7.00 7.06 -1.78
N CYS A 155 6.45 8.01 -1.00
CA CYS A 155 5.57 9.06 -1.52
C CYS A 155 6.24 9.90 -2.61
N LEU A 156 7.53 10.23 -2.46
CA LEU A 156 8.28 10.99 -3.46
C LEU A 156 8.46 10.23 -4.77
N ILE A 157 8.64 8.91 -4.70
CA ILE A 157 8.72 8.04 -5.88
C ILE A 157 7.34 7.97 -6.54
N TRP A 158 6.30 7.70 -5.75
CA TRP A 158 4.91 7.61 -6.21
C TRP A 158 4.45 8.87 -6.93
N ALA A 159 4.67 10.05 -6.32
CA ALA A 159 4.28 11.34 -6.88
C ALA A 159 4.84 11.58 -8.28
N ARG A 160 6.09 11.14 -8.51
CA ARG A 160 6.80 11.30 -9.80
C ARG A 160 6.48 10.23 -10.84
N ARG A 161 6.22 9.00 -10.40
CA ARG A 161 6.16 7.84 -11.30
C ARG A 161 4.76 7.42 -11.71
N VAL A 162 3.75 7.74 -10.90
CA VAL A 162 2.39 7.25 -11.12
C VAL A 162 1.52 8.34 -11.74
N SER A 163 0.63 7.95 -12.66
CA SER A 163 -0.35 8.85 -13.29
C SER A 163 -1.77 8.40 -12.91
N ASP A 164 -2.68 9.35 -12.73
CA ASP A 164 -4.08 9.04 -12.38
C ASP A 164 -4.78 8.26 -13.49
N PHE A 165 -4.59 8.67 -14.74
CA PHE A 165 -5.24 8.09 -15.91
C PHE A 165 -4.22 7.57 -16.92
N PRO A 166 -4.51 6.44 -17.59
CA PRO A 166 -3.67 5.90 -18.66
C PRO A 166 -3.37 6.95 -19.75
N ALA A 167 -4.38 7.73 -20.15
CA ALA A 167 -4.24 8.74 -21.20
C ALA A 167 -3.28 9.90 -20.85
N THR A 168 -2.98 10.10 -19.57
CA THR A 168 -2.07 11.14 -19.08
C THR A 168 -0.65 10.63 -18.83
N ASP A 169 -0.42 9.33 -19.01
CA ASP A 169 0.85 8.71 -18.70
C ASP A 169 1.83 8.82 -19.87
N PRO A 170 3.06 9.35 -19.65
CA PRO A 170 4.04 9.50 -20.71
C PRO A 170 4.72 8.19 -21.15
N HIS A 171 4.53 7.09 -20.42
CA HIS A 171 5.17 5.79 -20.68
C HIS A 171 4.18 4.72 -21.20
N ILE A 172 2.92 5.07 -21.41
CA ILE A 172 1.94 4.13 -21.98
C ILE A 172 2.12 4.03 -23.50
N THR A 173 2.02 2.82 -24.05
CA THR A 173 2.00 2.64 -25.50
C THR A 173 0.61 2.88 -26.08
N THR A 174 0.55 3.29 -27.34
CA THR A 174 -0.72 3.54 -28.04
C THR A 174 -1.58 2.27 -28.11
N GLU A 175 -0.95 1.09 -28.24
CA GLU A 175 -1.62 -0.21 -28.24
C GLU A 175 -2.25 -0.52 -26.88
N GLU A 176 -1.53 -0.29 -25.77
CA GLU A 176 -2.02 -0.49 -24.41
C GLU A 176 -3.20 0.44 -24.10
N LEU A 177 -3.09 1.72 -24.47
CA LEU A 177 -4.17 2.69 -24.28
C LEU A 177 -5.43 2.29 -25.05
N THR A 178 -5.28 1.85 -26.30
CA THR A 178 -6.41 1.40 -27.14
C THR A 178 -7.08 0.16 -26.55
N LEU A 179 -6.32 -0.78 -25.98
CA LEU A 179 -6.86 -1.96 -25.29
C LEU A 179 -7.69 -1.57 -24.06
N LEU A 180 -7.17 -0.69 -23.20
CA LEU A 180 -7.89 -0.22 -22.01
C LEU A 180 -9.18 0.52 -22.38
N GLN A 181 -9.15 1.37 -23.41
CA GLN A 181 -10.34 2.06 -23.91
C GLN A 181 -11.36 1.08 -24.51
N ARG A 182 -10.91 0.11 -25.28
CA ARG A 182 -11.79 -0.92 -25.86
C ARG A 182 -12.44 -1.78 -24.79
N ASP A 183 -11.69 -2.22 -23.78
CA ASP A 183 -12.22 -3.04 -22.70
C ASP A 183 -13.19 -2.24 -21.81
N ALA A 184 -12.94 -0.94 -21.60
CA ALA A 184 -13.86 -0.04 -20.89
C ALA A 184 -15.20 0.10 -21.63
N VAL A 185 -15.20 0.26 -22.95
CA VAL A 185 -16.42 0.36 -23.79
C VAL A 185 -17.09 -1.01 -23.98
N GLY A 186 -16.29 -2.07 -24.12
CA GLY A 186 -16.76 -3.44 -24.29
C GLY A 186 -17.59 -3.92 -23.11
N HIS A 187 -17.21 -3.58 -21.87
CA HIS A 187 -17.94 -4.01 -20.68
C HIS A 187 -19.36 -3.44 -20.55
N THR A 188 -19.68 -2.29 -21.18
CA THR A 188 -21.06 -1.80 -21.26
C THR A 188 -21.92 -2.68 -22.17
N HIS A 189 -21.31 -3.37 -23.15
CA HIS A 189 -21.99 -4.25 -24.10
C HIS A 189 -21.85 -5.76 -23.76
N TYR A 190 -20.85 -6.17 -23.00
CA TYR A 190 -20.55 -7.59 -22.70
C TYR A 190 -21.53 -8.23 -21.70
N VAL A 191 -22.20 -7.44 -20.84
CA VAL A 191 -23.31 -7.96 -20.00
C VAL A 191 -24.46 -8.51 -20.87
N ALA A 192 -24.56 -8.08 -22.14
CA ALA A 192 -25.56 -8.57 -23.09
C ALA A 192 -25.12 -9.78 -23.95
N ARG A 193 -23.82 -10.13 -24.01
CA ARG A 193 -23.33 -11.25 -24.85
C ARG A 193 -22.15 -11.96 -24.20
N MET A 194 -22.42 -12.92 -23.33
CA MET A 194 -21.44 -13.97 -23.05
C MET A 194 -21.34 -14.92 -24.25
N GLN A 195 -20.25 -14.85 -25.00
CA GLN A 195 -19.76 -15.97 -25.83
C GLN A 195 -18.22 -16.06 -25.75
N PRO A 196 -17.65 -17.27 -25.71
CA PRO A 196 -16.20 -17.47 -25.54
C PRO A 196 -15.51 -17.49 -26.91
N LYS A 197 -14.41 -16.75 -27.12
CA LYS A 197 -13.47 -17.12 -28.20
C LYS A 197 -12.03 -16.60 -28.10
N GLN A 198 -11.13 -17.55 -28.36
CA GLN A 198 -9.70 -17.59 -28.72
C GLN A 198 -8.68 -16.64 -28.07
N ARG A 199 -7.69 -17.26 -27.40
CA ARG A 199 -6.46 -16.66 -26.87
C ARG A 199 -5.40 -16.58 -27.98
N ASP A 200 -5.00 -15.37 -28.37
CA ASP A 200 -3.86 -15.14 -29.27
C ASP A 200 -2.56 -15.06 -28.46
N THR A 201 -1.60 -15.90 -28.82
CA THR A 201 -0.29 -16.03 -28.17
C THR A 201 0.75 -15.27 -28.98
N SER A 202 0.76 -13.94 -28.92
CA SER A 202 1.88 -13.15 -29.42
C SER A 202 2.78 -12.73 -28.26
N SER A 203 4.09 -12.83 -28.48
CA SER A 203 5.17 -12.68 -27.51
C SER A 203 5.09 -11.33 -26.77
N ARG A 204 4.55 -11.35 -25.55
CA ARG A 204 4.42 -10.18 -24.66
C ARG A 204 5.79 -9.77 -24.12
N ASN A 205 6.21 -8.53 -24.41
CA ASN A 205 7.27 -7.86 -23.67
C ASN A 205 6.63 -7.01 -22.55
N PRO A 206 6.82 -7.34 -21.26
CA PRO A 206 6.05 -6.74 -20.17
C PRO A 206 6.78 -5.54 -19.55
N SER A 207 6.93 -4.41 -20.25
CA SER A 207 7.84 -3.34 -19.81
C SER A 207 7.20 -2.05 -19.26
N SER A 208 5.87 -1.85 -19.30
CA SER A 208 5.24 -0.65 -18.70
C SER A 208 4.30 -0.96 -17.53
N ILE A 209 3.32 -1.85 -17.72
CA ILE A 209 2.39 -2.30 -16.66
C ILE A 209 3.15 -2.99 -15.51
N THR A 210 4.15 -3.80 -15.84
CA THR A 210 4.99 -4.48 -14.84
C THR A 210 5.84 -3.49 -14.05
N PHE A 211 6.23 -2.35 -14.63
CA PHE A 211 7.04 -1.33 -13.94
C PHE A 211 6.23 -0.50 -12.95
N GLN A 212 4.96 -0.25 -13.23
CA GLN A 212 4.03 0.40 -12.28
C GLN A 212 3.57 -0.55 -11.18
N LEU A 213 3.46 -1.85 -11.46
CA LEU A 213 3.19 -2.90 -10.46
C LEU A 213 4.42 -3.22 -9.59
N LEU A 214 5.63 -3.09 -10.15
CA LEU A 214 6.91 -3.22 -9.45
C LEU A 214 7.07 -2.18 -8.34
N LEU A 215 6.45 -1.02 -8.49
CA LEU A 215 6.43 0.00 -7.45
C LEU A 215 5.65 -0.48 -6.21
N PHE A 216 4.64 -1.34 -6.34
CA PHE A 216 3.92 -1.87 -5.19
C PHE A 216 4.65 -2.99 -4.41
N SER A 217 5.93 -3.26 -4.68
CA SER A 217 6.70 -4.29 -3.97
C SER A 217 8.20 -3.97 -3.91
N PRO A 218 8.82 -3.83 -2.71
CA PRO A 218 10.26 -3.60 -2.55
C PRO A 218 11.20 -4.73 -3.00
N GLN A 219 10.75 -5.72 -3.79
CA GLN A 219 11.43 -7.02 -3.93
C GLN A 219 11.73 -7.50 -5.34
N LEU A 220 12.21 -6.63 -6.22
CA LEU A 220 12.77 -7.10 -7.49
C LEU A 220 14.21 -6.65 -7.72
N LEU A 221 15.05 -6.85 -6.70
CA LEU A 221 16.50 -7.02 -6.87
C LEU A 221 16.91 -8.47 -7.16
N LEU A 222 15.98 -9.44 -7.20
CA LEU A 222 16.30 -10.84 -7.51
C LEU A 222 15.32 -11.50 -8.48
N LYS A 223 15.80 -11.62 -9.72
CA LYS A 223 15.63 -12.72 -10.69
C LYS A 223 14.41 -12.79 -11.61
N GLY A 224 14.74 -12.66 -12.90
CA GLY A 224 14.11 -13.39 -14.01
C GLY A 224 14.29 -14.91 -13.95
N LYS A 225 13.85 -15.57 -12.86
CA LYS A 225 13.73 -17.04 -12.78
C LYS A 225 12.35 -17.55 -12.35
N VAL A 226 11.46 -16.69 -11.82
CA VAL A 226 10.12 -17.11 -11.37
C VAL A 226 9.18 -17.42 -12.55
N TRP A 227 9.39 -16.79 -13.70
CA TRP A 227 8.62 -17.05 -14.93
C TRP A 227 8.93 -18.41 -15.60
N ALA A 228 10.01 -19.10 -15.18
CA ALA A 228 10.36 -20.42 -15.70
C ALA A 228 9.68 -21.56 -14.91
N GLU A 229 9.46 -21.41 -13.60
CA GLU A 229 8.81 -22.46 -12.79
C GLU A 229 7.29 -22.47 -12.94
N ILE A 230 6.65 -21.31 -13.13
CA ILE A 230 5.20 -21.24 -13.42
C ILE A 230 4.87 -21.88 -14.78
N ARG A 231 5.84 -21.91 -15.71
CA ARG A 231 5.68 -22.56 -17.03
C ARG A 231 5.79 -24.10 -16.96
N LEU A 232 6.27 -24.66 -15.85
CA LEU A 232 6.43 -26.12 -15.68
C LEU A 232 5.26 -26.78 -14.96
N LEU A 233 4.44 -26.02 -14.24
CA LEU A 233 3.26 -26.54 -13.54
C LEU A 233 1.98 -26.59 -14.40
N ASP A 234 2.03 -26.05 -15.63
CA ASP A 234 0.93 -26.14 -16.61
C ASP A 234 1.09 -27.32 -17.59
N PHE A 235 2.08 -28.20 -17.37
CA PHE A 235 2.36 -29.38 -18.22
C PHE A 235 2.25 -30.74 -17.52
N TYR A 236 1.61 -30.82 -16.34
CA TYR A 236 1.15 -32.08 -15.75
C TYR A 236 -0.30 -31.96 -15.27
#